data_AF-A0A059E2Y8-F1
#
_entry.id   AF-A0A059E2Y8-F1
#
_cell.length_a   1.000
_cell.length_b   1.000
_cell.length_c   1.000
_cell.angle_alpha   90.00
_cell.angle_beta   90.00
_cell.angle_gamma   90.00
#
_symmetry.space_group_name_H-M   'P 1'
#
loop_
_entity.id
_entity.type
_entity.pdbx_description
1 polymer ?
#
loop_
_entity_poly.entity_id
_entity_poly.type
_entity_poly.pdbx_seq_one_letter_code
_entity_poly.pdbx_strand_id
1 'polypeptide(L)'
;MSGYGPFDDFTLFAIAIAVVLSAIVSLIGTSARKRNVALGEATVADLAEMTGIRDPKKLQEAFGPPDMGRVWRTVTLFDVRRFRQPQGWLMSSDIVDYACLGIVALAIFVSHPFVGAGLVAALVIQVAGWIVSFGLPK
;
A
#
# COMPACT_ATOMS: atom_id res chain seq x y z
N MET A 1 -31.48 13.76 24.34
CA MET A 1 -30.76 12.49 24.13
C MET A 1 -31.48 11.70 23.05
N SER A 2 -30.90 11.67 21.86
CA SER A 2 -31.25 10.87 20.68
C SER A 2 -29.88 10.72 20.00
N GLY A 3 -29.20 9.59 20.00
CA GLY A 3 -29.69 8.27 19.61
C GLY A 3 -29.21 7.88 18.19
N TYR A 4 -28.35 8.69 17.56
CA TYR A 4 -27.84 8.47 16.21
C TYR A 4 -26.31 8.50 16.22
N GLY A 5 -25.69 7.43 15.73
CA GLY A 5 -24.24 7.32 15.61
C GLY A 5 -23.72 7.99 14.34
N PRO A 6 -22.42 8.30 14.24
CA PRO A 6 -21.84 9.04 13.11
C PRO A 6 -21.98 8.39 11.71
N PHE A 7 -22.51 7.17 11.62
CA PHE A 7 -22.68 6.38 10.39
C PHE A 7 -24.16 6.12 10.09
N ASP A 8 -24.97 7.16 9.90
CA ASP A 8 -26.40 6.99 9.60
C ASP A 8 -26.70 6.54 8.16
N ASP A 9 -25.70 6.56 7.26
CA ASP A 9 -25.82 6.08 5.88
C ASP A 9 -25.07 4.76 5.70
N PHE A 10 -25.79 3.68 5.36
CA PHE A 10 -25.23 2.36 5.05
C PHE A 10 -24.06 2.44 4.07
N THR A 11 -24.11 3.40 3.14
CA THR A 11 -23.07 3.66 2.15
C THR A 11 -21.74 4.05 2.80
N LEU A 12 -21.75 4.96 3.77
CA LEU A 12 -20.53 5.42 4.45
C LEU A 12 -19.91 4.31 5.31
N PHE A 13 -20.77 3.51 5.96
CA PHE A 13 -20.32 2.35 6.72
C PHE A 13 -19.67 1.29 5.82
N ALA A 14 -20.26 0.99 4.67
CA ALA A 14 -19.70 0.07 3.69
C ALA A 14 -18.34 0.56 3.14
N ILE A 15 -18.21 1.86 2.86
CA ILE A 15 -16.94 2.48 2.44
C ILE A 15 -15.88 2.33 3.53
N ALA A 16 -16.22 2.62 4.79
CA ALA A 16 -15.30 2.48 5.91
C ALA A 16 -14.77 1.04 6.04
N ILE A 17 -15.66 0.04 5.96
CA ILE A 17 -15.26 -1.38 5.98
C ILE A 17 -14.34 -1.70 4.79
N ALA A 18 -14.69 -1.26 3.58
CA ALA A 18 -13.90 -1.51 2.38
C ALA A 18 -12.48 -0.94 2.52
N VAL A 19 -12.35 0.28 3.04
CA VAL A 19 -11.06 0.93 3.31
C VAL A 19 -10.26 0.15 4.35
N VAL A 20 -10.88 -0.28 5.45
CA VAL A 20 -10.20 -1.05 6.51
C VAL A 20 -9.68 -2.38 5.98
N LEU A 21 -10.51 -3.15 5.29
CA LEU A 21 -10.11 -4.44 4.73
C LEU A 21 -9.00 -4.28 3.68
N SER A 22 -9.12 -3.27 2.82
CA SER A 22 -8.10 -2.97 1.80
C SER A 22 -6.75 -2.61 2.44
N ALA A 23 -6.76 -1.73 3.45
CA ALA A 23 -5.56 -1.33 4.19
C ALA A 23 -4.90 -2.53 4.89
N ILE A 24 -5.69 -3.42 5.50
CA ILE A 24 -5.16 -4.63 6.14
C ILE A 24 -4.44 -5.52 5.12
N VAL A 25 -5.06 -5.77 3.95
CA VAL A 25 -4.45 -6.59 2.89
C VAL A 25 -3.15 -5.94 2.39
N SER A 26 -3.14 -4.62 2.18
CA SER A 26 -1.96 -3.87 1.76
C SER A 26 -0.82 -3.93 2.79
N LEU A 27 -1.14 -3.79 4.08
CA LEU A 27 -0.18 -3.90 5.18
C LEU A 27 0.43 -5.30 5.25
N ILE A 28 -0.39 -6.34 5.14
CA ILE A 28 0.07 -7.73 5.12
C ILE A 28 0.99 -7.95 3.92
N GLY A 29 0.58 -7.56 2.71
CA GLY A 29 1.39 -7.67 1.49
C GLY A 29 2.73 -6.95 1.62
N THR A 30 2.72 -5.71 2.13
CA THR A 30 3.94 -4.92 2.32
C THR A 30 4.86 -5.53 3.39
N SER A 31 4.31 -6.12 4.45
CA SER A 31 5.09 -6.82 5.46
C SER A 31 5.76 -8.09 4.91
N ALA A 32 5.05 -8.86 4.08
CA ALA A 32 5.59 -10.04 3.41
C ALA A 32 6.74 -9.67 2.47
N ARG A 33 6.58 -8.62 1.65
CA ARG A 33 7.65 -8.12 0.76
C ARG A 33 8.89 -7.67 1.53
N LYS A 34 8.70 -6.92 2.62
CA LYS A 34 9.82 -6.50 3.49
C LYS A 34 10.54 -7.69 4.10
N ARG A 35 9.80 -8.72 4.49
CA ARG A 35 10.35 -9.98 4.99
C ARG A 35 11.14 -10.71 3.91
N ASN A 36 10.64 -10.81 2.68
CA ASN A 36 11.37 -11.44 1.57
C ASN A 36 12.70 -10.73 1.30
N VAL A 37 12.72 -9.39 1.31
CA VAL A 37 13.96 -8.62 1.20
C VAL A 37 14.91 -8.91 2.37
N ALA A 38 14.40 -8.95 3.60
CA ALA A 38 15.23 -9.25 4.77
C ALA A 38 15.80 -10.69 4.78
N LEU A 39 15.10 -11.65 4.15
CA LEU A 39 15.54 -13.03 3.98
C LEU A 39 16.46 -13.23 2.75
N GLY A 40 16.66 -12.20 1.92
CA GLY A 40 17.40 -12.31 0.67
C GLY A 40 16.65 -13.07 -0.43
N GLU A 41 15.34 -13.20 -0.30
CA GLU A 41 14.45 -13.90 -1.25
C GLU A 41 13.63 -12.92 -2.10
N ALA A 42 14.07 -11.65 -2.18
CA ALA A 42 13.36 -10.62 -2.93
C ALA A 42 13.27 -10.97 -4.41
N THR A 43 12.04 -11.08 -4.92
CA THR A 43 11.77 -11.33 -6.34
C THR A 43 11.70 -10.03 -7.13
N VAL A 44 11.67 -10.13 -8.47
CA VAL A 44 11.44 -8.98 -9.37
C VAL A 44 10.17 -8.24 -8.99
N ALA A 45 9.08 -8.98 -8.70
CA ALA A 45 7.78 -8.41 -8.34
C ALA A 45 7.85 -7.65 -7.00
N ASP A 46 8.52 -8.21 -5.99
CA ASP A 46 8.69 -7.57 -4.68
C ASP A 46 9.44 -6.24 -4.81
N LEU A 47 10.55 -6.23 -5.56
CA LEU A 47 11.35 -5.03 -5.78
C LEU A 47 10.61 -4.01 -6.65
N ALA A 48 9.91 -4.46 -7.69
CA ALA A 48 9.11 -3.60 -8.56
C ALA A 48 8.00 -2.88 -7.78
N GLU A 49 7.32 -3.59 -6.88
CA GLU A 49 6.24 -3.03 -6.06
C GLU A 49 6.77 -2.09 -4.97
N MET A 50 7.88 -2.43 -4.34
CA MET A 50 8.45 -1.61 -3.27
C MET A 50 9.15 -0.34 -3.80
N THR A 51 9.70 -0.38 -5.01
CA THR A 51 10.38 0.76 -5.66
C THR A 51 9.48 1.54 -6.61
N GLY A 52 8.44 0.92 -7.15
CA GLY A 52 7.63 1.47 -8.24
C GLY A 52 8.28 1.35 -9.63
N ILE A 53 9.45 0.71 -9.75
CA ILE A 53 10.11 0.49 -11.04
C ILE A 53 9.47 -0.72 -11.71
N ARG A 54 8.72 -0.52 -12.79
CA ARG A 54 8.01 -1.61 -13.50
C ARG A 54 8.87 -2.35 -14.52
N ASP A 55 9.95 -1.73 -14.98
CA ASP A 55 10.82 -2.32 -16.00
C ASP A 55 11.89 -3.21 -15.34
N PRO A 56 11.91 -4.53 -15.60
CA PRO A 56 12.89 -5.43 -15.02
C PRO A 56 14.33 -5.08 -15.40
N LYS A 57 14.55 -4.43 -16.55
CA LYS A 57 15.90 -3.97 -16.94
C LYS A 57 16.37 -2.83 -16.04
N LYS A 58 15.51 -1.86 -15.77
CA LYS A 58 15.82 -0.74 -14.85
C LYS A 58 16.01 -1.21 -13.41
N LEU A 59 15.29 -2.25 -13.00
CA LEU A 59 15.52 -2.92 -11.72
C LEU A 59 16.91 -3.56 -11.66
N GLN A 60 17.34 -4.24 -12.72
CA GLN A 60 18.69 -4.82 -12.80
C GLN A 60 19.78 -3.76 -12.86
N GLU A 61 19.54 -2.63 -13.52
CA GLU A 61 20.46 -1.47 -13.51
C GLU A 61 20.60 -0.87 -12.12
N ALA A 62 19.52 -0.83 -11.33
CA ALA A 62 19.51 -0.28 -9.97
C ALA A 62 20.09 -1.22 -8.91
N PHE A 63 19.78 -2.52 -8.99
CA PHE A 63 20.10 -3.52 -7.95
C PHE A 63 21.14 -4.57 -8.37
N GLY A 64 21.61 -4.53 -9.63
CA GLY A 64 22.48 -5.54 -10.20
C GLY A 64 21.74 -6.77 -10.73
N PRO A 65 22.46 -7.72 -11.34
CA PRO A 65 21.86 -8.95 -11.85
C PRO A 65 21.32 -9.83 -10.71
N PRO A 66 20.15 -10.47 -10.88
CA PRO A 66 19.63 -11.40 -9.89
C PRO A 66 20.49 -12.67 -9.81
N ASP A 67 20.45 -13.34 -8.66
CA ASP A 67 21.08 -14.65 -8.48
C ASP A 67 20.38 -15.71 -9.36
N MET A 68 20.96 -16.91 -9.50
CA MET A 68 20.44 -18.00 -10.35
C MET A 68 18.95 -18.32 -10.08
N GLY A 69 18.45 -18.06 -8.87
CA GLY A 69 17.05 -18.20 -8.48
C GLY A 69 16.11 -17.05 -8.88
N ARG A 70 16.57 -16.06 -9.67
CA ARG A 70 15.86 -14.81 -9.98
C ARG A 70 15.50 -13.99 -8.73
N VAL A 71 16.31 -14.13 -7.68
CA VAL A 71 16.16 -13.44 -6.40
C VAL A 71 17.37 -12.57 -6.12
N TRP A 72 17.15 -11.47 -5.41
CA TRP A 72 18.20 -10.59 -4.94
C TRP A 72 18.52 -10.87 -3.47
N ARG A 73 19.61 -11.61 -3.24
CA ARG A 73 20.08 -11.97 -1.88
C ARG A 73 20.82 -10.87 -1.16
N THR A 74 21.44 -9.96 -1.91
CA THR A 74 22.30 -8.89 -1.39
C THR A 74 21.57 -7.57 -1.19
N VAL A 75 20.33 -7.44 -1.68
CA VAL A 75 19.57 -6.20 -1.62
C VAL A 75 18.99 -6.02 -0.23
N THR A 76 19.24 -4.85 0.36
CA THR A 76 18.71 -4.50 1.67
C THR A 76 17.48 -3.59 1.55
N LEU A 77 16.70 -3.49 2.62
CA LEU A 77 15.60 -2.53 2.71
C LEU A 77 16.07 -1.07 2.55
N PHE A 78 17.32 -0.77 2.88
CA PHE A 78 17.89 0.56 2.72
C PHE A 78 18.10 0.90 1.24
N ASP A 79 18.60 -0.06 0.45
CA ASP A 79 18.79 0.11 -0.99
C ASP A 79 17.44 0.30 -1.69
N VAL A 80 16.43 -0.49 -1.30
CA VAL A 80 15.06 -0.37 -1.83
C VAL A 80 14.48 1.03 -1.56
N ARG A 81 14.72 1.60 -0.37
CA ARG A 81 14.26 2.96 -0.04
C ARG A 81 14.98 4.04 -0.86
N ARG A 82 16.26 3.82 -1.20
CA ARG A 82 17.05 4.76 -2.01
C ARG A 82 16.53 4.89 -3.45
N PHE A 83 16.06 3.79 -4.03
CA PHE A 83 15.54 3.74 -5.40
C PHE A 83 14.02 3.89 -5.49
N ARG A 84 13.35 4.17 -4.37
CA ARG A 84 11.88 4.27 -4.32
C ARG A 84 11.39 5.50 -5.07
N GLN A 85 10.66 5.26 -6.16
CA GLN A 85 9.95 6.27 -6.94
C GLN A 85 8.60 6.63 -6.27
N PRO A 86 7.98 7.77 -6.63
CA PRO A 86 6.66 8.17 -6.11
C PRO A 86 5.58 7.10 -6.32
N GLN A 87 5.71 6.30 -7.38
CA GLN A 87 4.79 5.19 -7.66
C GLN A 87 4.91 4.08 -6.59
N GLY A 88 6.11 3.77 -6.11
CA GLY A 88 6.33 2.80 -5.03
C GLY A 88 5.78 3.27 -3.68
N TRP A 89 5.67 4.59 -3.48
CA TRP A 89 4.95 5.15 -2.33
C TRP A 89 3.44 4.96 -2.42
N LEU A 90 2.87 4.92 -3.63
CA LEU A 90 1.45 4.69 -3.82
C LEU A 90 1.07 3.20 -3.68
N MET A 91 1.98 2.29 -4.06
CA MET A 91 1.71 0.84 -4.10
C MET A 91 2.01 0.12 -2.78
N SER A 92 3.04 0.57 -2.04
CA SER A 92 3.52 -0.16 -0.86
C SER A 92 4.05 0.81 0.19
N SER A 93 3.15 1.63 0.73
CA SER A 93 3.45 2.55 1.84
C SER A 93 2.52 2.32 3.02
N ASP A 94 3.08 1.75 4.08
CA ASP A 94 2.39 1.59 5.37
C ASP A 94 1.83 2.93 5.87
N ILE A 95 2.50 4.05 5.58
CA ILE A 95 2.05 5.39 5.99
C ILE A 95 0.71 5.74 5.34
N VAL A 96 0.51 5.38 4.07
CA VAL A 96 -0.74 5.64 3.35
C VAL A 96 -1.86 4.78 3.92
N ASP A 97 -1.57 3.49 4.20
CA ASP A 97 -2.51 2.59 4.83
C ASP A 97 -2.90 3.05 6.23
N TYR A 98 -1.94 3.45 7.06
CA TYR A 98 -2.18 4.00 8.38
C TYR A 98 -2.94 5.33 8.34
N ALA A 99 -2.67 6.20 7.36
CA ALA A 99 -3.43 7.42 7.16
C ALA A 99 -4.90 7.13 6.82
N CYS A 100 -5.14 6.15 5.93
CA CYS A 100 -6.50 5.71 5.58
C CYS A 100 -7.23 5.13 6.80
N LEU A 101 -6.56 4.28 7.58
CA LEU A 101 -7.11 3.76 8.84
C LEU A 101 -7.36 4.87 9.86
N GLY A 102 -6.49 5.88 9.92
CA GLY A 102 -6.67 7.06 10.76
C GLY A 102 -7.91 7.87 10.38
N ILE A 103 -8.19 8.03 9.09
CA ILE A 103 -9.42 8.68 8.60
C ILE A 103 -10.66 7.88 9.02
N VAL A 104 -10.62 6.55 8.89
CA VAL A 104 -11.72 5.68 9.35
C VAL A 104 -11.91 5.78 10.85
N ALA A 105 -10.84 5.78 11.64
CA ALA A 105 -10.91 5.94 13.09
C ALA A 105 -11.49 7.31 13.46
N LEU A 106 -11.05 8.39 12.81
CA LEU A 106 -11.57 9.74 13.01
C LEU A 106 -13.07 9.81 12.68
N ALA A 107 -13.52 9.06 11.67
CA ALA A 107 -14.93 8.99 11.31
C ALA A 107 -15.82 8.39 12.41
N ILE A 108 -15.27 7.57 13.30
CA ILE A 108 -16.01 7.01 14.44
C ILE A 108 -16.23 8.06 15.53
N PHE A 109 -15.31 9.01 15.68
CA PHE A 109 -15.36 9.99 16.78
C PHE A 109 -15.94 11.35 16.37
N VAL A 110 -15.93 11.66 15.07
CA VAL A 110 -16.34 12.98 14.56
C VAL A 110 -17.44 12.82 13.52
N SER A 111 -18.64 13.30 13.84
CA SER A 111 -19.75 13.43 12.89
C SER A 111 -19.70 14.80 12.20
N HIS A 112 -18.82 14.94 11.20
CA HIS A 112 -18.74 16.16 10.38
C HIS A 112 -18.80 15.80 8.89
N PRO A 113 -19.51 16.54 8.03
CA PRO A 113 -19.59 16.25 6.59
C PRO A 113 -18.24 16.14 5.87
N PHE A 114 -17.18 16.77 6.40
CA PHE A 114 -15.82 16.64 5.87
C PHE A 114 -15.22 15.24 6.06
N VAL A 115 -15.71 14.47 7.02
CA VAL A 115 -15.30 13.08 7.27
C VAL A 115 -15.77 12.16 6.13
N GLY A 116 -16.98 12.38 5.60
CA GLY A 116 -17.47 11.65 4.44
C GLY A 116 -16.59 11.85 3.22
N ALA A 117 -16.17 13.09 2.95
CA ALA A 117 -15.20 13.39 1.89
C ALA A 117 -13.83 12.70 2.13
N GLY A 118 -13.39 12.66 3.39
CA GLY A 118 -12.18 11.92 3.79
C GLY A 118 -12.26 10.42 3.50
N LEU A 119 -13.39 9.78 3.83
CA LEU A 119 -13.60 8.35 3.56
C LEU A 119 -13.60 8.04 2.06
N VAL A 120 -14.23 8.88 1.25
CA VAL A 120 -14.21 8.74 -0.22
C VAL A 120 -12.79 8.92 -0.76
N ALA A 121 -12.04 9.91 -0.27
CA ALA A 121 -10.64 10.10 -0.66
C ALA A 121 -9.77 8.89 -0.29
N ALA A 122 -9.94 8.34 0.92
CA ALA A 122 -9.24 7.14 1.36
C ALA A 122 -9.54 5.93 0.46
N LEU A 123 -10.81 5.76 0.08
CA LEU A 123 -11.22 4.71 -0.86
C LEU A 123 -10.56 4.87 -2.23
N VAL A 124 -10.57 6.09 -2.79
CA VAL A 124 -9.93 6.37 -4.09
C VAL A 124 -8.43 6.08 -4.05
N ILE A 125 -7.75 6.45 -2.97
CA ILE A 125 -6.30 6.18 -2.79
C ILE A 125 -6.04 4.67 -2.74
N GLN A 126 -6.83 3.92 -1.97
CA GLN A 126 -6.69 2.46 -1.87
C GLN A 126 -6.93 1.76 -3.22
N VAL A 127 -7.97 2.17 -3.94
CA VAL A 127 -8.27 1.66 -5.29
C VAL A 127 -7.16 2.01 -6.28
N ALA A 128 -6.63 3.23 -6.22
CA ALA A 128 -5.51 3.64 -7.08
C ALA A 128 -4.25 2.80 -6.81
N GLY A 129 -3.92 2.51 -5.54
CA GLY A 129 -2.83 1.62 -5.16
C GLY A 129 -2.96 0.23 -5.81
N TRP A 130 -4.17 -0.34 -5.75
CA TRP A 130 -4.51 -1.62 -6.40
C TRP A 130 -4.38 -1.57 -7.93
N ILE A 131 -4.93 -0.54 -8.58
CA ILE A 131 -4.84 -0.41 -10.05
C ILE A 131 -3.37 -0.33 -10.50
N VAL A 132 -2.56 0.40 -9.75
CA VAL A 132 -1.14 0.55 -10.07
C VAL A 132 -0.41 -0.78 -9.87
N SER A 133 -0.78 -1.61 -8.88
CA SER A 133 -0.16 -2.93 -8.60
C SER A 133 -0.48 -4.00 -9.63
N PHE A 134 -1.65 -3.93 -10.29
CA PHE A 134 -1.96 -4.82 -11.43
C PHE A 134 -0.98 -4.70 -12.61
N GLY A 135 -0.30 -3.56 -12.74
CA GLY A 135 0.69 -3.33 -13.80
C GLY A 135 2.10 -3.85 -13.51
N LEU A 136 2.30 -4.61 -12.43
CA LEU A 136 3.60 -5.13 -12.06
C LEU A 136 4.03 -6.34 -12.93
N PRO A 137 5.32 -6.45 -13.25
CA PRO A 137 5.86 -7.63 -13.93
C PRO A 137 5.73 -8.88 -13.05
N LYS A 138 5.35 -10.02 -13.67
CA LYS A 138 5.27 -11.35 -13.05
C LYS A 138 6.55 -12.15 -13.27
#